data_AF-A0AAJ0GSJ3-F1
#
_entry.id   AF-A0AAJ0GSJ3-F1
#
_cell.length_a   1.000
_cell.length_b   1.000
_cell.length_c   1.000
_cell.angle_alpha   90.00
_cell.angle_beta   90.00
_cell.angle_gamma   90.00
#
_symmetry.space_group_name_H-M   'P 1'
#
loop_
_entity.id
_entity.type
_entity.pdbx_description
1 polymer ?
#
loop_
_entity_poly.entity_id
_entity_poly.type
_entity_poly.pdbx_seq_one_letter_code
_entity_poly.pdbx_strand_id
1 'polypeptide(L)' 'PPTLPIVGNLHQMPTRDAHLQFEKWAREYGPIYSLILGTKTLIVLSTDKAVKDLLDKRSNIYSHRQEMYTGQMLYSGV' A
#
# COMPACT_ATOMS: atom_id res chain seq x y z
N PRO A 1 -2.75 5.12 -8.65
CA PRO A 1 -1.77 6.09 -9.22
C PRO A 1 -1.11 5.58 -10.50
N PRO A 2 -0.80 6.45 -11.48
CA PRO A 2 -0.15 6.05 -12.73
C PRO A 2 1.19 5.35 -12.49
N THR A 3 1.38 4.21 -13.13
CA THR A 3 2.56 3.36 -12.97
C THR A 3 3.56 3.61 -14.10
N LEU A 4 4.84 3.78 -13.76
CA LEU A 4 5.91 3.77 -14.76
C LEU A 4 6.30 2.33 -15.12
N PRO A 5 6.71 2.06 -16.37
CA PRO A 5 7.27 0.76 -16.73
C PRO A 5 8.49 0.43 -15.85
N ILE A 6 8.63 -0.83 -15.44
CA ILE A 6 9.77 -1.39 -14.65
C ILE A 6 9.82 -0.91 -13.20
N VAL A 7 9.68 0.39 -12.92
CA VAL A 7 9.81 0.97 -11.58
C VAL A 7 8.47 1.03 -10.83
N GLY A 8 7.34 1.09 -11.54
CA GLY A 8 6.01 1.23 -10.94
C GLY A 8 5.83 2.60 -10.26
N ASN A 9 5.27 2.60 -9.06
CA ASN A 9 4.99 3.74 -8.19
C ASN A 9 6.09 4.03 -7.16
N LEU A 10 7.26 3.36 -7.21
CA LEU A 10 8.39 3.64 -6.30
C LEU A 10 8.78 5.12 -6.31
N HIS A 11 8.74 5.77 -7.48
CA HIS A 11 9.04 7.19 -7.65
C HIS A 11 8.04 8.14 -6.98
N GLN A 12 6.85 7.64 -6.60
CA GLN A 12 5.78 8.41 -5.96
C GLN A 12 5.68 8.07 -4.46
N MET A 13 6.56 7.20 -3.94
CA MET A 13 6.48 6.77 -2.57
C MET A 13 6.86 7.92 -1.61
N PRO A 14 5.99 8.25 -0.64
CA PRO A 14 6.26 9.33 0.30
C PRO A 14 7.36 8.90 1.29
N THR A 15 8.38 9.74 1.48
CA THR A 15 9.41 9.51 2.53
C THR A 15 8.99 10.07 3.88
N ARG A 16 8.00 10.97 3.90
CA ARG A 16 7.42 11.60 5.09
C ARG A 16 5.91 11.62 4.99
N ASP A 17 5.25 11.56 6.15
CA ASP A 17 3.79 11.66 6.28
C ASP A 17 3.02 10.72 5.34
N ALA A 18 3.50 9.47 5.22
CA ALA A 18 2.98 8.49 4.26
C ALA A 18 1.46 8.28 4.38
N HIS A 19 0.92 8.38 5.60
CA HIS A 19 -0.51 8.27 5.87
C HIS A 19 -1.34 9.34 5.14
N LEU A 20 -0.86 10.59 5.05
CA LEU A 20 -1.55 11.67 4.33
C LEU A 20 -1.58 11.43 2.82
N GLN A 21 -0.46 10.94 2.28
CA GLN A 21 -0.37 10.60 0.86
C GLN A 21 -1.27 9.42 0.49
N PHE A 22 -1.33 8.39 1.36
CA PHE A 22 -2.24 7.27 1.18
C PHE A 22 -3.70 7.68 1.32
N GLU A 23 -4.03 8.58 2.25
CA GLU A 23 -5.38 9.15 2.35
C GLU A 23 -5.77 9.94 1.09
N LYS A 24 -4.84 10.73 0.53
CA LYS A 24 -5.06 11.43 -0.74
C LYS A 24 -5.36 10.45 -1.87
N TRP A 25 -4.59 9.36 -1.98
CA TRP A 25 -4.84 8.33 -2.98
C TRP A 25 -6.12 7.54 -2.72
N ALA A 26 -6.49 7.31 -1.47
CA ALA A 26 -7.77 6.69 -1.13
C ALA A 26 -8.97 7.54 -1.60
N ARG A 27 -8.85 8.88 -1.50
CA ARG A 27 -9.86 9.81 -2.03
C ARG A 27 -9.91 9.83 -3.55
N GLU A 28 -8.76 9.70 -4.21
CA GLU A 28 -8.64 9.80 -5.68
C GLU A 28 -8.97 8.48 -6.41
N TYR A 29 -8.48 7.34 -5.91
CA TYR A 29 -8.62 6.03 -6.54
C TYR A 29 -9.66 5.12 -5.86
N GLY A 30 -10.18 5.53 -4.71
CA GLY A 30 -11.15 4.78 -3.93
C GLY A 30 -10.54 4.01 -2.75
N PRO A 31 -11.39 3.36 -1.94
CA PRO A 31 -11.01 2.79 -0.65
C PRO A 31 -10.09 1.56 -0.74
N ILE A 32 -9.95 0.97 -1.93
CA ILE A 32 -9.04 -0.14 -2.22
C ILE A 32 -8.33 0.18 -3.53
N TYR A 33 -7.00 0.23 -3.50
CA TYR A 33 -6.19 0.48 -4.68
C TYR A 33 -4.87 -0.29 -4.63
N SER A 34 -4.24 -0.47 -5.79
CA SER A 34 -2.95 -1.14 -5.92
C SER A 34 -1.83 -0.15 -6.28
N LEU A 35 -0.63 -0.46 -5.78
CA LEU A 35 0.63 0.19 -6.09
C LEU A 35 1.61 -0.88 -6.57
N ILE A 36 2.39 -0.58 -7.60
CA ILE A 36 3.45 -1.46 -8.09
C ILE A 36 4.78 -0.92 -7.57
N LEU A 37 5.55 -1.72 -6.85
CA LEU A 37 6.85 -1.36 -6.30
C LEU A 37 7.92 -2.25 -6.92
N GLY A 38 8.43 -1.82 -8.08
CA GLY A 38 9.31 -2.64 -8.90
C GLY A 38 8.58 -3.92 -9.32
N THR A 39 8.98 -5.06 -8.75
CA THR A 39 8.39 -6.38 -9.04
C THR A 39 7.28 -6.80 -8.09
N LYS A 40 7.00 -6.03 -7.03
CA LYS A 40 5.98 -6.37 -6.03
C LYS A 40 4.72 -5.53 -6.22
N THR A 41 3.56 -6.10 -5.96
CA THR A 41 2.29 -5.36 -5.90
C THR A 41 1.87 -5.17 -4.44
N LEU A 42 1.67 -3.92 -4.04
CA LEU A 42 1.14 -3.54 -2.74
C LEU A 42 -0.34 -3.18 -2.90
N ILE A 43 -1.21 -3.79 -2.10
CA ILE A 43 -2.64 -3.45 -2.04
C ILE A 43 -2.88 -2.62 -0.78
N VAL A 44 -3.46 -1.44 -0.94
CA VAL A 44 -3.78 -0.55 0.18
C VAL A 44 -5.28 -0.61 0.46
N LEU A 45 -5.62 -0.87 1.73
CA LEU A 45 -7.00 -0.91 2.24
C LEU A 45 -7.22 0.30 3.14
N SER A 46 -8.13 1.20 2.75
CA SER A 46 -8.32 2.49 3.42
C SER A 46 -9.66 2.61 4.15
N THR A 47 -10.39 1.51 4.36
CA THR A 47 -11.67 1.50 5.08
C THR A 47 -11.78 0.30 6.01
N ASP A 48 -12.44 0.49 7.15
CA ASP A 48 -12.66 -0.56 8.16
C ASP A 48 -13.39 -1.77 7.58
N LYS A 49 -14.36 -1.54 6.68
CA LYS A 49 -15.07 -2.62 6.00
C LYS A 49 -14.13 -3.49 5.17
N ALA A 50 -13.26 -2.87 4.37
CA ALA A 50 -12.29 -3.59 3.54
C ALA A 50 -11.28 -4.35 4.38
N VAL A 51 -10.80 -3.73 5.47
CA VAL A 51 -9.89 -4.36 6.43
C VAL A 51 -10.54 -5.57 7.09
N LYS A 52 -11.77 -5.43 7.60
CA LYS A 52 -12.51 -6.52 8.26
C LYS A 52 -12.84 -7.68 7.30
N ASP A 53 -13.24 -7.36 6.08
CA ASP A 53 -13.62 -8.40 5.10
C ASP A 53 -12.41 -9.19 4.59
N LEU A 54 -11.22 -8.57 4.51
CA LEU A 54 -10.01 -9.21 3.99
C LEU A 54 -9.10 -9.73 5.10
N LEU A 55 -8.79 -8.95 6.12
CA LEU A 55 -7.88 -9.36 7.19
C LEU A 55 -8.56 -10.18 8.27
N ASP A 56 -9.79 -9.85 8.70
CA ASP A 56 -10.45 -10.63 9.76
C ASP A 56 -11.12 -11.89 9.20
N LYS A 57 -12.07 -11.73 8.28
CA LYS A 57 -12.87 -12.87 7.77
C LYS A 57 -12.05 -13.88 6.97
N ARG A 58 -10.93 -13.45 6.39
CA ARG A 58 -10.04 -14.29 5.56
C ARG A 58 -8.61 -14.33 6.11
N SER A 59 -8.46 -14.13 7.43
CA SER A 59 -7.15 -14.11 8.11
C SER A 59 -6.25 -15.30 7.77
N ASN A 60 -6.80 -16.51 7.64
CA ASN A 60 -6.02 -17.70 7.26
C ASN A 60 -5.33 -17.60 5.90
N ILE A 61 -5.82 -16.74 4.98
CA ILE A 61 -5.24 -16.55 3.65
C ILE A 61 -4.27 -15.35 3.63
N TYR A 62 -4.55 -14.31 4.41
CA TYR A 62 -3.83 -13.02 4.35
C TYR A 62 -2.95 -12.70 5.56
N SER A 63 -2.82 -13.61 6.52
CA SER A 63 -2.00 -13.42 7.73
C SER A 63 -0.48 -13.47 7.50
N HIS A 64 -0.04 -13.83 6.29
CA HIS A 64 1.37 -13.86 5.94
C HIS A 64 1.97 -12.44 5.89
N ARG A 65 2.92 -12.17 6.80
CA ARG A 65 3.64 -10.89 6.86
C ARG A 65 4.79 -10.91 5.87
N GLN A 66 4.57 -10.37 4.68
CA GLN A 66 5.65 -10.22 3.70
C GLN A 66 6.70 -9.23 4.22
N GLU A 67 7.97 -9.63 4.18
CA GLU A 67 9.08 -8.70 4.38
C GLU A 67 9.15 -7.73 3.18
N MET A 68 8.95 -6.44 3.49
CA MET A 68 9.01 -5.35 2.52
C MET A 68 10.08 -4.35 2.98
N TYR A 69 11.25 -4.37 2.34
CA TYR A 69 12.31 -3.37 2.56
C TYR A 69 11.81 -1.93 2.35
N THR A 70 10.96 -1.72 1.33
CA THR A 70 10.29 -0.44 1.10
C THR A 70 9.38 -0.06 2.27
N GLY A 71 8.69 -1.02 2.89
CA GLY A 71 7.88 -0.77 4.08
C GLY A 71 8.74 -0.25 5.24
N GLN A 72 9.91 -0.85 5.46
CA GLN A 72 10.85 -0.38 6.47
C GLN A 72 11.32 1.06 6.20
N MET A 73 11.63 1.41 4.94
CA MET A 73 11.99 2.79 4.58
C MET A 73 10.85 3.78 4.85
N LEU A 74 9.61 3.42 4.52
CA LEU A 74 8.42 4.26 4.78
C LEU A 74 8.22 4.53 6.27
N TYR A 75 8.48 3.54 7.14
CA TYR A 75 8.38 3.70 8.58
C TYR A 75 9.60 4.36 9.22
N SER A 76 10.78 4.19 8.62
CA SER A 76 12.05 4.67 9.20
C SER A 76 12.34 6.13 8.87
N GLY A 77 11.71 6.71 7.82
CA GLY A 77 11.71 8.14 7.55
C GLY A 77 13.09 8.79 7.30
N VAL A 78 14.11 7.97 7.01
CA VAL A 78 15.50 8.42 6.72
C VAL A 78 15.65 8.78 5.25
#